data_AF-A0A1B0CZ49-F1
#
_entry.id   AF-A0A1B0CZ49-F1
#
_cell.length_a   1.000
_cell.length_b   1.000
_cell.length_c   1.000
_cell.angle_alpha   90.00
_cell.angle_beta   90.00
_cell.angle_gamma   90.00
#
_symmetry.space_group_name_H-M   'P 1'
#
loop_
_entity.id
_entity.type
_entity.pdbx_description
1 polymer ?
#
loop_
_entity_poly.entity_id
_entity_poly.type
_entity_poly.pdbx_seq_one_letter_code
_entity_poly.pdbx_strand_id
1 'polypeptide(L)'
;MSQIDLYVDTARPIVDKVLEGYNGTILAYGQTGTGKTYTMSGIPSSPQTKGIIPNTFAHIFGHIAKAKENQKFLVRVTPSSPKILS
;
A
#
# COMPACT_ATOMS: atom_id res chain seq x y z
N MET A 1 -18.07 -1.98 -1.49
CA MET A 1 -16.72 -1.47 -1.82
C MET A 1 -15.75 -2.62 -1.63
N SER A 2 -15.04 -3.00 -2.69
CA SER A 2 -14.03 -4.06 -2.64
C SER A 2 -12.68 -3.51 -2.14
N GLN A 3 -11.73 -4.39 -1.82
CA GLN A 3 -10.38 -3.97 -1.42
C GLN A 3 -9.64 -3.20 -2.52
N ILE A 4 -9.91 -3.55 -3.79
CA ILE A 4 -9.32 -2.84 -4.92
C ILE A 4 -9.94 -1.45 -5.07
N ASP A 5 -11.26 -1.30 -4.91
CA ASP A 5 -11.91 0.01 -4.94
C ASP A 5 -11.36 0.91 -3.83
N LEU A 6 -11.24 0.37 -2.61
CA LEU A 6 -10.68 1.10 -1.48
C LEU A 6 -9.23 1.54 -1.75
N TYR A 7 -8.41 0.67 -2.33
CA TYR A 7 -7.04 1.03 -2.73
C TYR A 7 -7.02 2.15 -3.77
N VAL A 8 -7.86 2.05 -4.81
CA VAL A 8 -7.93 3.04 -5.89
C VAL A 8 -8.35 4.41 -5.37
N ASP A 9 -9.34 4.44 -4.47
CA ASP A 9 -9.88 5.69 -3.95
C ASP A 9 -8.96 6.36 -2.90
N THR A 10 -8.23 5.58 -2.11
CA THR A 10 -7.47 6.10 -0.96
C THR A 10 -5.96 6.10 -1.16
N ALA A 11 -5.37 4.94 -1.48
CA ALA A 11 -3.94 4.74 -1.45
C ALA A 11 -3.26 5.09 -2.78
N ARG A 12 -3.92 4.80 -3.91
CA ARG A 12 -3.38 5.06 -5.24
C ARG A 12 -2.90 6.51 -5.45
N PRO A 13 -3.68 7.57 -5.17
CA PRO A 13 -3.21 8.94 -5.36
C PRO A 13 -2.00 9.29 -4.50
N ILE A 14 -1.88 8.68 -3.31
CA ILE A 14 -0.72 8.86 -2.43
C ILE A 14 0.51 8.17 -3.02
N VAL A 15 0.35 6.93 -3.52
CA VAL A 15 1.43 6.17 -4.16
C VAL A 15 1.92 6.87 -5.42
N ASP A 16 1.02 7.43 -6.23
CA ASP A 16 1.39 8.23 -7.41
C ASP A 16 2.29 9.42 -7.02
N LYS A 17 1.94 10.14 -5.93
CA LYS A 17 2.77 11.22 -5.41
C LYS A 17 4.11 10.74 -4.84
N VAL A 18 4.15 9.56 -4.22
CA VAL A 18 5.42 8.96 -3.76
C VAL A 18 6.35 8.63 -4.93
N LEU A 19 5.81 8.14 -6.05
CA LEU A 19 6.59 7.88 -7.27
C LEU A 19 7.10 9.17 -7.93
N GLU A 20 6.41 10.30 -7.75
CA GLU A 20 6.88 11.64 -8.14
C GLU A 20 7.95 12.22 -7.19
N GLY A 21 8.25 11.56 -6.06
CA GLY A 21 9.27 11.98 -5.09
C GLY A 21 8.73 12.69 -3.85
N TYR A 22 7.41 12.68 -3.61
CA TYR A 22 6.80 13.21 -2.39
C TYR A 22 6.74 12.16 -1.27
N ASN A 23 6.54 12.62 -0.04
CA ASN A 23 6.28 11.73 1.10
C ASN A 23 4.78 11.41 1.19
N GLY A 24 4.45 10.13 1.41
CA GLY A 24 3.08 9.65 1.63
C GLY A 24 2.93 8.97 2.97
N THR A 25 1.77 9.11 3.62
CA THR A 25 1.44 8.42 4.87
C THR A 25 0.00 7.93 4.84
N ILE A 26 -0.20 6.65 5.14
CA ILE A 26 -1.52 6.01 5.23
C ILE A 26 -1.66 5.46 6.65
N LEU A 27 -2.75 5.83 7.33
CA LEU A 27 -3.05 5.38 8.69
C LEU A 27 -4.37 4.62 8.67
N ALA A 28 -4.39 3.45 9.30
CA ALA A 28 -5.62 2.73 9.61
C ALA A 28 -5.96 2.97 11.09
N TYR A 29 -7.10 3.60 11.35
CA TYR A 29 -7.58 3.92 12.69
C TYR A 29 -8.91 3.20 12.99
N GLY A 30 -9.17 2.92 14.26
CA GLY A 30 -10.40 2.27 14.73
C GLY A 30 -10.14 1.34 15.92
N GLN A 31 -11.20 0.88 16.58
CA GLN A 31 -11.10 -0.05 17.70
C GLN A 31 -10.62 -1.45 17.27
N THR A 32 -10.19 -2.28 18.19
CA THR A 32 -9.92 -3.70 17.92
C THR A 32 -11.17 -4.38 17.35
N GLY A 33 -11.00 -5.22 16.32
CA GLY A 33 -12.10 -5.90 15.64
C GLY A 33 -12.73 -5.13 14.48
N THR A 34 -12.37 -3.86 14.24
CA THR A 34 -12.95 -3.05 13.14
C THR A 34 -12.30 -3.28 11.76
N GLY A 35 -11.48 -4.32 11.61
CA GLY A 35 -10.94 -4.69 10.30
C GLY A 35 -9.69 -3.93 9.84
N LYS A 36 -8.99 -3.16 10.70
CA LYS A 36 -7.74 -2.45 10.31
C LYS A 36 -6.71 -3.34 9.60
N THR A 37 -6.43 -4.52 10.14
CA THR A 37 -5.49 -5.49 9.54
C THR A 37 -6.01 -6.03 8.21
N TYR A 38 -7.33 -6.25 8.12
CA TYR A 38 -7.97 -6.66 6.87
C TYR A 38 -7.85 -5.57 5.81
N THR A 39 -8.04 -4.29 6.15
CA THR A 39 -7.83 -3.17 5.24
C THR A 39 -6.37 -3.02 4.81
N MET A 40 -5.42 -3.07 5.75
CA MET A 40 -4.01 -2.81 5.45
C MET A 40 -3.32 -3.98 4.75
N SER A 41 -3.47 -5.20 5.26
CA SER A 41 -2.79 -6.39 4.73
C SER A 41 -3.70 -7.25 3.88
N GLY A 42 -4.98 -7.32 4.23
CA GLY A 42 -5.93 -8.22 3.58
C GLY A 42 -5.66 -9.69 3.89
N ILE A 43 -6.23 -10.57 3.07
CA ILE A 43 -5.96 -12.02 3.13
C ILE A 43 -4.98 -12.36 1.99
N PRO A 44 -3.74 -12.80 2.29
CA PRO A 44 -2.71 -13.03 1.29
C PRO A 44 -3.07 -14.10 0.25
N SER A 45 -3.88 -15.09 0.64
CA SER A 45 -4.24 -16.24 -0.18
C SER A 45 -5.29 -15.96 -1.24
N SER A 46 -5.99 -14.81 -1.19
CA SER A 46 -6.98 -14.44 -2.21
C SER A 46 -6.61 -13.11 -2.90
N PRO A 47 -6.46 -13.12 -4.24
CA PRO A 47 -6.16 -11.91 -5.01
C PRO A 47 -7.19 -10.78 -4.80
N GLN A 48 -8.46 -11.12 -4.64
CA GLN A 48 -9.56 -10.17 -4.48
C GLN A 48 -9.55 -9.48 -3.11
N THR A 49 -8.86 -10.06 -2.13
CA THR A 49 -8.83 -9.57 -0.75
C THR A 49 -7.49 -8.94 -0.37
N LYS A 50 -6.58 -8.71 -1.33
CA LYS A 50 -5.32 -8.01 -1.07
C LYS A 50 -5.61 -6.58 -0.60
N GLY A 51 -5.07 -6.22 0.56
CA GLY A 51 -5.26 -4.89 1.16
C GLY A 51 -4.34 -3.83 0.58
N ILE A 52 -4.24 -2.69 1.28
CA ILE A 52 -3.46 -1.52 0.85
C ILE A 52 -1.97 -1.83 0.64
N ILE A 53 -1.32 -2.55 1.56
CA ILE A 53 0.12 -2.84 1.52
C ILE A 53 0.50 -3.66 0.27
N PRO A 54 -0.07 -4.86 0.03
CA PRO A 54 0.29 -5.66 -1.15
C PRO A 54 -0.06 -4.97 -2.47
N ASN A 55 -1.17 -4.21 -2.54
CA ASN A 55 -1.51 -3.45 -3.75
C ASN A 55 -0.54 -2.29 -4.01
N THR A 56 -0.08 -1.62 -2.94
CA THR A 56 0.96 -0.58 -3.02
C THR A 56 2.25 -1.12 -3.59
N PHE A 57 2.74 -2.26 -3.07
CA PHE A 57 3.94 -2.89 -3.62
C PHE A 57 3.77 -3.28 -5.09
N ALA A 58 2.64 -3.89 -5.45
CA ALA A 58 2.36 -4.25 -6.84
C ALA A 58 2.38 -3.02 -7.77
N HIS A 59 1.82 -1.89 -7.32
CA HIS A 59 1.84 -0.64 -8.07
C HIS A 59 3.26 -0.09 -8.22
N ILE A 60 4.04 0.00 -7.13
CA ILE A 60 5.43 0.49 -7.17
C ILE A 60 6.27 -0.35 -8.12
N PHE A 61 6.24 -1.68 -7.98
CA PHE A 61 7.02 -2.56 -8.86
C PHE A 61 6.50 -2.55 -10.30
N GLY A 62 5.19 -2.39 -10.50
CA GLY A 62 4.60 -2.20 -11.82
C GLY A 62 5.06 -0.90 -12.49
N HIS A 63 5.29 0.16 -11.73
CA HIS A 63 5.87 1.41 -12.22
C HIS A 63 7.35 1.23 -12.58
N ILE A 64 8.14 0.62 -11.69
CA ILE A 64 9.56 0.33 -11.92
C ILE A 64 9.75 -0.52 -13.18
N ALA A 65 8.92 -1.54 -13.39
CA ALA A 65 9.00 -2.42 -14.56
C ALA A 65 8.70 -1.70 -15.89
N LYS A 66 8.01 -0.56 -15.86
CA LYS A 66 7.69 0.27 -17.04
C LYS A 66 8.63 1.47 -17.21
N ALA A 67 9.56 1.67 -16.28
CA ALA A 67 10.48 2.80 -16.32
C ALA A 67 11.50 2.68 -17.45
N LYS A 68 12.04 3.82 -17.90
CA LYS A 68 13.05 3.88 -18.96
C LYS A 68 14.38 3.27 -18.49
N GLU A 69 15.17 2.72 -19.41
CA GLU A 69 16.44 2.03 -19.11
C GLU A 69 17.47 2.88 -18.31
N ASN A 70 17.37 4.20 -18.37
CA ASN A 70 18.26 5.12 -17.63
C ASN A 70 17.81 5.48 -16.20
N GLN A 71 16.71 4.91 -15.69
CA GLN A 71 16.30 5.10 -14.29
C GLN A 71 16.72 3.91 -13.42
N LYS A 72 17.45 4.21 -12.34
CA LYS A 72 17.81 3.22 -11.31
C LYS A 72 16.96 3.46 -10.06
N PHE A 73 16.39 2.39 -9.53
CA PHE A 73 15.55 2.43 -8.33
C PHE A 73 16.20 1.62 -7.20
N LEU A 74 16.15 2.16 -5.98
CA LEU A 74 16.52 1.44 -4.77
C LEU A 74 15.31 1.44 -3.85
N VAL A 75 14.70 0.28 -3.66
CA VAL A 75 13.55 0.10 -2.77
C VAL A 75 14.07 -0.45 -1.44
N ARG A 76 13.85 0.28 -0.35
CA ARG A 76 14.17 -0.16 1.02
C ARG A 76 12.89 -0.29 1.83
N VAL A 77 12.77 -1.37 2.59
CA VAL A 77 11.62 -1.64 3.45
C VAL A 77 12.12 -1.83 4.88
N THR A 78 11.46 -1.16 5.82
CA THR A 78 11.73 -1.32 7.26
C THR A 78 10.42 -1.67 7.95
N PRO A 79 10.27 -2.90 8.49
CA PRO A 79 9.09 -3.26 9.25
C PRO A 79 9.06 -2.44 10.55
N SER A 80 8.01 -1.68 10.76
CA SER A 80 7.74 -1.05 12.06
C SER A 80 6.99 -2.03 12.95
N SER A 81 7.43 -2.22 14.19
CA SER A 81 6.68 -2.96 15.21
C SER A 81 5.24 -2.43 15.28
N PRO A 82 4.22 -3.30 15.37
CA PRO A 82 2.82 -2.86 15.39
C PRO A 82 2.57 -1.96 16.60
N LYS A 83 2.48 -0.64 16.36
CA LYS A 83 1.95 0.31 17.33
C LYS A 83 0.44 0.18 17.27
N ILE A 84 -0.15 -0.58 18.19
CA ILE A 84 -1.58 -0.53 18.42
C ILE A 84 -1.87 0.86 18.99
N LEU A 85 -2.38 1.76 18.15
CA LEU A 85 -2.99 3.01 18.59
C LEU A 85 -4.38 2.63 19.13
N SER A 86 -4.44 2.25 20.41
CA SER A 86 -5.66 2.09 21.20
C SER A 86 -5.94 3.36 21.97
#